data_AF-A0A934N7B9-F1
#
_entry.id   AF-A0A934N7B9-F1
#
_cell.length_a   1.000
_cell.length_b   1.000
_cell.length_c   1.000
_cell.angle_alpha   90.00
_cell.angle_beta   90.00
_cell.angle_gamma   90.00
#
_symmetry.space_group_name_H-M   'P 1'
#
loop_
_entity.id
_entity.type
_entity.pdbx_description
1 polymer ?
#
loop_
_entity_poly.entity_id
_entity_poly.type
_entity_poly.pdbx_seq_one_letter_code
_entity_poly.pdbx_strand_id
1 'polypeptide(L)'
;MAGTSWDKQGRLEQAFEIVAPAIRRAAQSHGLRLQEYFRDDPVWRLSRGESSVDVAWDEADPEQYAVSALWWEGDKLRRHEAGIFTRDRSLVELEALVSDAVGRLPQ
;
A
#
# COMPACT_ATOMS: atom_id res chain seq x y z
N MET A 1 -32.00 5.39 6.80
CA MET A 1 -30.88 5.11 5.86
C MET A 1 -29.59 5.08 6.67
N ALA A 2 -29.22 3.92 7.21
CA ALA A 2 -28.13 3.78 8.19
C ALA A 2 -27.30 2.51 7.91
N GLY A 3 -26.78 2.40 6.68
CA GLY A 3 -25.87 1.32 6.26
C GLY A 3 -24.50 1.80 5.76
N THR A 4 -24.28 3.10 5.57
CA THR A 4 -23.21 3.55 4.65
C THR A 4 -21.78 3.50 5.18
N SER A 5 -21.53 3.68 6.49
CA SER A 5 -20.15 3.74 7.02
C SER A 5 -19.59 2.39 7.45
N TRP A 6 -20.41 1.55 8.09
CA TRP A 6 -20.00 0.22 8.55
C TRP A 6 -19.77 -0.73 7.37
N ASP A 7 -20.59 -0.66 6.32
CA ASP A 7 -20.42 -1.46 5.11
C ASP A 7 -19.16 -1.05 4.33
N LYS A 8 -18.78 0.24 4.35
CA LYS A 8 -17.54 0.70 3.73
C LYS A 8 -16.31 0.18 4.49
N GLN A 9 -16.31 0.30 5.81
CA GLN A 9 -15.22 -0.19 6.66
C GLN A 9 -15.00 -1.70 6.47
N GLY A 10 -16.08 -2.50 6.55
CA GLY A 10 -15.99 -3.95 6.39
C GLY A 10 -15.48 -4.39 5.00
N ARG A 11 -15.83 -3.64 3.95
CA ARG A 11 -15.31 -3.88 2.59
C ARG A 11 -13.82 -3.57 2.49
N LEU A 12 -13.36 -2.49 3.11
CA LEU A 12 -11.93 -2.13 3.13
C LEU A 12 -11.10 -3.16 3.90
N GLU A 13 -11.60 -3.62 5.04
CA GLU A 13 -10.98 -4.69 5.84
C GLU A 13 -10.85 -5.99 5.04
N GLN A 14 -11.93 -6.45 4.42
CA GLN A 14 -11.89 -7.63 3.55
C GLN A 14 -10.96 -7.43 2.35
N ALA A 15 -10.91 -6.21 1.79
CA ALA A 15 -10.04 -5.93 0.67
C ALA A 15 -8.57 -6.08 1.04
N PHE A 16 -8.14 -5.62 2.21
CA PHE A 16 -6.73 -5.76 2.58
C PHE A 16 -6.40 -7.07 3.30
N GLU A 17 -7.37 -7.83 3.81
CA GLU A 17 -7.15 -9.08 4.56
C GLU A 17 -6.23 -10.07 3.83
N ILE A 18 -6.44 -10.27 2.52
CA ILE A 18 -5.68 -11.23 1.70
C ILE A 18 -4.22 -10.78 1.56
N VAL A 19 -3.98 -9.48 1.37
CA VAL A 19 -2.65 -8.91 1.08
C VAL A 19 -1.91 -8.45 2.35
N ALA A 20 -2.61 -8.30 3.47
CA ALA A 20 -2.08 -7.81 4.73
C ALA A 20 -0.84 -8.58 5.21
N PRO A 21 -0.75 -9.93 5.13
CA PRO A 21 0.44 -10.65 5.54
C PRO A 21 1.69 -10.23 4.77
N ALA A 22 1.58 -10.03 3.44
CA ALA A 22 2.69 -9.60 2.60
C ALA A 22 3.15 -8.18 2.96
N ILE A 23 2.20 -7.24 3.08
CA ILE A 23 2.50 -5.85 3.41
C ILE A 23 3.17 -5.72 4.79
N ARG A 24 2.64 -6.45 5.79
CA ARG A 24 3.20 -6.46 7.16
C ARG A 24 4.60 -7.07 7.20
N ARG A 25 4.83 -8.19 6.49
CA ARG A 25 6.17 -8.79 6.37
C ARG A 25 7.15 -7.82 5.72
N ALA A 26 6.79 -7.19 4.61
CA ALA A 26 7.63 -6.21 3.94
C ALA A 26 7.96 -5.02 4.86
N ALA A 27 6.97 -4.48 5.57
CA ALA A 27 7.19 -3.40 6.53
C ALA A 27 8.19 -3.81 7.63
N GLN A 28 8.03 -5.00 8.20
CA GLN A 28 8.93 -5.51 9.24
C GLN A 28 10.36 -5.74 8.71
N SER A 29 10.50 -6.40 7.56
CA SER A 29 11.80 -6.71 6.95
C SER A 29 12.61 -5.46 6.60
N HIS A 30 11.93 -4.37 6.24
CA HIS A 30 12.58 -3.10 5.84
C HIS A 30 12.60 -2.03 6.95
N GLY A 31 12.12 -2.37 8.16
CA GLY A 31 12.06 -1.45 9.30
C GLY A 31 11.16 -0.23 9.06
N LEU A 32 10.06 -0.39 8.32
CA LEU A 32 9.13 0.68 7.96
C LEU A 32 7.97 0.76 8.95
N ARG A 33 7.47 1.98 9.18
CA ARG A 33 6.23 2.17 9.93
C ARG A 33 5.03 1.91 9.02
N LEU A 34 4.20 0.93 9.36
CA LEU A 34 2.94 0.66 8.67
C LEU A 34 1.81 1.55 9.21
N GLN A 35 1.05 2.16 8.32
CA GLN A 35 -0.21 2.86 8.58
C GLN A 35 -1.29 2.26 7.68
N GLU A 36 -2.27 1.60 8.28
CA GLU A 36 -3.42 1.04 7.58
C GLU A 36 -4.46 2.15 7.33
N TYR A 37 -5.06 2.17 6.14
CA TYR A 37 -6.08 3.15 5.73
C TYR A 37 -5.65 4.62 5.90
N PHE A 38 -4.56 5.00 5.24
CA PHE A 38 -4.00 6.33 5.32
C PHE A 38 -5.02 7.39 4.89
N ARG A 39 -5.36 8.32 5.80
CA ARG A 39 -6.36 9.39 5.59
C ARG A 39 -7.76 8.88 5.21
N ASP A 40 -8.16 7.73 5.74
CA ASP A 40 -9.43 7.07 5.44
C ASP A 40 -9.58 6.64 3.96
N ASP A 41 -8.48 6.66 3.20
CA ASP A 41 -8.39 6.15 1.84
C ASP A 41 -8.05 4.65 1.86
N PRO A 42 -8.39 3.90 0.80
CA PRO A 42 -8.02 2.49 0.62
C PRO A 42 -6.53 2.32 0.33
N VAL A 43 -5.66 2.88 1.17
CA VAL A 43 -4.21 2.90 1.02
C VAL A 43 -3.54 2.43 2.30
N TRP A 44 -2.67 1.45 2.20
CA TRP A 44 -1.74 1.08 3.26
C TRP A 44 -0.38 1.68 2.98
N ARG A 45 0.12 2.49 3.92
CA ARG A 45 1.35 3.26 3.78
C ARG A 45 2.46 2.70 4.64
N LEU A 46 3.62 2.44 4.04
CA LEU A 46 4.86 2.03 4.71
C LEU A 46 5.84 3.20 4.67
N SER A 47 6.10 3.84 5.81
CA SER A 47 6.92 5.07 5.87
C SER A 47 8.33 4.85 6.43
N ARG A 48 9.28 5.62 5.90
CA ARG A 48 10.63 5.85 6.43
C ARG A 48 10.92 7.36 6.39
N GLY A 49 10.85 8.02 7.54
CA GLY A 49 10.94 9.48 7.60
C GLY A 49 9.86 10.13 6.72
N GLU A 50 10.27 11.04 5.84
CA GLU A 50 9.42 11.75 4.88
C GLU A 50 9.12 10.97 3.59
N SER A 51 9.71 9.77 3.46
CA SER A 51 9.52 8.89 2.31
C SER A 51 8.54 7.76 2.65
N SER A 52 7.84 7.23 1.65
CA SER A 52 6.86 6.16 1.86
C SER A 52 6.63 5.29 0.64
N VAL A 53 6.16 4.08 0.88
CA VAL A 53 5.56 3.21 -0.13
C VAL A 53 4.08 3.08 0.16
N ASP A 54 3.25 3.36 -0.83
CA ASP A 54 1.80 3.20 -0.78
C ASP A 54 1.39 1.94 -1.53
N VAL A 55 0.54 1.13 -0.89
CA VAL A 55 -0.20 0.03 -1.50
C VAL A 55 -1.67 0.45 -1.53
N ALA A 56 -2.15 0.86 -2.70
CA ALA A 56 -3.48 1.40 -2.91
C ALA A 56 -4.40 0.36 -3.56
N TRP A 57 -5.61 0.24 -3.05
CA TRP A 57 -6.69 -0.57 -3.60
C TRP A 57 -7.76 0.35 -4.20
N ASP A 58 -8.34 -0.05 -5.33
CA ASP A 58 -9.43 0.70 -5.98
C ASP A 58 -10.73 -0.12 -5.91
N GLU A 59 -11.82 0.52 -5.50
CA GLU A 59 -13.15 -0.12 -5.48
C GLU A 59 -13.66 -0.42 -6.91
N ALA A 60 -13.21 0.34 -7.91
CA ALA A 60 -13.54 0.11 -9.31
C ALA A 60 -12.85 -1.15 -9.88
N ASP A 61 -11.64 -1.46 -9.39
CA ASP A 61 -10.82 -2.59 -9.80
C ASP A 61 -10.39 -3.42 -8.57
N PRO A 62 -11.34 -4.14 -7.92
CA PRO A 62 -11.13 -4.71 -6.59
C PRO A 62 -10.10 -5.84 -6.55
N GLU A 63 -9.68 -6.36 -7.70
CA GLU A 63 -8.68 -7.41 -7.83
C GLU A 63 -7.24 -6.87 -7.87
N GLN A 64 -7.07 -5.54 -7.94
CA GLN A 64 -5.78 -4.89 -8.18
C GLN A 64 -5.30 -4.05 -7.00
N TYR A 65 -3.99 -4.00 -6.82
CA TYR A 65 -3.31 -3.14 -5.84
C TYR A 65 -2.15 -2.43 -6.51
N ALA A 66 -2.23 -1.10 -6.58
CA ALA A 66 -1.16 -0.28 -7.11
C ALA A 66 -0.11 -0.02 -6.02
N VAL A 67 1.16 -0.30 -6.33
CA VAL A 67 2.29 -0.04 -5.43
C VAL A 67 3.09 1.14 -5.97
N SER A 68 3.32 2.14 -5.13
CA SER A 68 4.11 3.31 -5.51
C SER A 68 5.01 3.79 -4.39
N ALA A 69 6.20 4.25 -4.77
CA ALA A 69 7.15 4.93 -3.88
C ALA A 69 6.96 6.45 -3.98
N LEU A 70 6.98 7.14 -2.85
CA LEU A 70 6.77 8.57 -2.72
C LEU A 70 7.85 9.19 -1.84
N TRP A 71 8.44 10.29 -2.28
CA TRP A 71 9.43 11.05 -1.51
C TRP A 71 9.45 12.52 -1.95
N TRP A 72 9.93 13.40 -1.09
CA TRP A 72 10.13 14.81 -1.44
C TRP A 72 11.53 15.02 -2.04
N GLU A 73 11.60 15.76 -3.14
CA GLU A 73 12.83 16.27 -3.74
C GLU A 73 12.73 17.80 -3.77
N GLY A 74 13.29 18.44 -2.74
CA GLY A 74 12.99 19.85 -2.44
C GLY A 74 11.50 20.04 -2.16
N ASP A 75 10.86 20.98 -2.86
CA ASP A 75 9.43 21.27 -2.72
C ASP A 75 8.53 20.42 -3.63
N LYS A 76 9.09 19.42 -4.33
CA LYS A 76 8.34 18.58 -5.27
C LYS A 76 8.16 17.18 -4.71
N LEU A 77 6.91 16.74 -4.60
CA LEU A 77 6.60 15.34 -4.33
C LEU A 77 6.91 14.52 -5.58
N ARG A 78 7.85 13.58 -5.45
CA ARG A 78 8.18 12.59 -6.46
C ARG A 78 7.35 11.34 -6.19
N ARG A 79 6.89 10.71 -7.27
CA ARG A 79 6.20 9.44 -7.25
C ARG A 79 6.82 8.52 -8.28
N HIS A 80 7.03 7.26 -7.89
CA HIS A 80 7.42 6.19 -8.78
C HIS A 80 6.41 5.05 -8.66
N GLU A 81 5.79 4.69 -9.79
CA GLU A 81 4.90 3.53 -9.86
C GLU A 81 5.75 2.27 -9.99
N ALA A 82 5.81 1.48 -8.92
CA ALA A 82 6.55 0.22 -8.91
C ALA A 82 5.82 -0.86 -9.70
N GLY A 83 4.48 -0.81 -9.69
CA GLY A 83 3.64 -1.65 -10.53
C GLY A 83 2.29 -1.97 -9.88
N ILE A 84 1.60 -2.96 -10.45
CA ILE A 84 0.30 -3.43 -10.01
C ILE A 84 0.40 -4.91 -9.62
N PHE A 85 -0.12 -5.25 -8.44
CA PHE A 85 -0.34 -6.61 -7.99
C PHE A 85 -1.80 -7.01 -8.19
N THR A 86 -2.05 -8.26 -8.57
CA THR A 86 -3.39 -8.82 -8.74
C THR A 86 -3.62 -9.98 -7.76
N ARG A 87 -4.83 -10.13 -7.22
CA ARG A 87 -5.15 -11.11 -6.15
C ARG A 87 -4.92 -12.58 -6.52
N ASP A 88 -4.91 -12.88 -7.81
CA ASP A 88 -4.66 -14.22 -8.35
C ASP A 88 -3.18 -14.62 -8.35
N ARG A 89 -2.27 -13.66 -8.07
CA ARG A 89 -0.82 -13.87 -8.01
C ARG A 89 -0.34 -14.21 -6.60
N SER A 90 0.89 -14.72 -6.52
CA SER A 90 1.49 -15.08 -5.24
C SER A 90 1.78 -13.83 -4.40
N LEU A 91 1.48 -13.90 -3.10
CA LEU A 91 1.81 -12.83 -2.14
C LEU A 91 3.31 -12.48 -2.10
N VAL A 92 4.19 -13.43 -2.47
CA VAL A 92 5.63 -13.19 -2.62
C VAL A 92 5.91 -12.13 -3.68
N GLU A 93 5.07 -12.03 -4.72
CA GLU A 93 5.22 -11.05 -5.78
C GLU A 93 4.85 -9.65 -5.30
N LEU A 94 3.83 -9.52 -4.44
CA LEU A 94 3.52 -8.26 -3.77
C LEU A 94 4.67 -7.84 -2.84
N GLU A 95 5.25 -8.77 -2.08
CA GLU A 95 6.43 -8.49 -1.23
C GLU A 95 7.63 -8.00 -2.05
N ALA A 96 7.88 -8.62 -3.20
CA ALA A 96 8.93 -8.22 -4.13
C ALA A 96 8.66 -6.83 -4.71
N LEU A 97 7.42 -6.53 -5.08
CA LEU A 97 7.02 -5.22 -5.62
C LEU A 97 7.18 -4.11 -4.59
N VAL A 98 6.76 -4.36 -3.34
CA VAL A 98 6.97 -3.43 -2.22
C VAL A 98 8.47 -3.27 -1.95
N SER A 99 9.26 -4.35 -2.01
CA SER A 99 10.70 -4.27 -1.80
C SER A 99 11.42 -3.47 -2.87
N ASP A 100 11.04 -3.61 -4.15
CA ASP A 100 11.57 -2.76 -5.23
C ASP A 100 11.21 -1.29 -4.99
N ALA A 101 9.94 -1.01 -4.65
CA ALA A 101 9.50 0.35 -4.32
C ALA A 101 10.30 0.96 -3.17
N VAL A 102 10.58 0.19 -2.11
CA VAL A 102 11.42 0.62 -0.98
C VAL A 102 12.85 0.91 -1.44
N GLY A 103 13.41 0.10 -2.34
CA GLY A 103 14.72 0.32 -2.94
C GLY A 103 14.84 1.61 -3.75
N ARG A 104 13.72 2.22 -4.17
CA ARG A 104 13.68 3.52 -4.86
C ARG A 104 13.67 4.71 -3.92
N LEU A 105 13.36 4.52 -2.64
CA LEU A 105 13.35 5.61 -1.69
C LEU A 105 14.77 6.12 -1.45
N PRO A 106 14.95 7.45 -1.30
CA PRO A 106 16.25 8.00 -0.91
C PRO A 106 16.68 7.44 0.46
N GLN A 107 17.99 7.21 0.61
CA GLN A 107 18.59 6.72 1.86
C GLN A 107 18.73 7.84 2.89
#